data_AF-B1PLP0-F1
#
_entry.id   AF-B1PLP0-F1
#
_cell.length_a   1.000
_cell.length_b   1.000
_cell.length_c   1.000
_cell.angle_alpha   90.00
_cell.angle_beta   90.00
_cell.angle_gamma   90.00
#
_symmetry.space_group_name_H-M   'P 1'
#
loop_
_entity.id
_entity.type
_entity.pdbx_description
1 polymer ?
#
loop_
_entity_poly.entity_id
_entity_poly.type
_entity_poly.pdbx_seq_one_letter_code
_entity_poly.pdbx_strand_id
1 'polypeptide(L)'
;MGLPWYRVHTVVLNDPGRLLAVHIMHTALVAGWAGSMALYELAVFDPSDPVLDPMWRQGMFVIPFMTRLGITNSWGGWSITGGTVTNPGIWS
;
A
#
# COMPACT_ATOMS: atom_id res chain seq x y z
N MET A 1 -23.20 16.88 32.74
CA MET A 1 -22.46 15.66 32.35
C MET A 1 -21.73 15.94 31.04
N GLY A 2 -20.48 15.50 30.90
CA GLY A 2 -19.68 15.69 29.68
C GLY A 2 -20.11 14.78 28.52
N LEU A 3 -19.38 14.83 27.40
CA LEU A 3 -19.60 13.94 26.25
C LEU A 3 -19.23 12.48 26.61
N PRO A 4 -20.06 11.47 26.25
CA PRO A 4 -19.66 10.07 26.30
C PRO A 4 -18.50 9.75 25.35
N TRP A 5 -17.68 8.74 25.69
CA TRP A 5 -16.45 8.40 24.95
C TRP A 5 -16.67 8.09 23.46
N TYR A 6 -17.81 7.50 23.09
CA TYR A 6 -18.14 7.15 21.70
C TYR A 6 -18.63 8.36 20.87
N ARG A 7 -18.72 9.56 21.45
CA ARG A 7 -19.12 10.79 20.76
C ARG A 7 -18.00 11.82 20.63
N VAL A 8 -16.77 11.50 21.02
CA VAL A 8 -15.67 12.48 21.09
C VAL A 8 -15.39 13.20 19.77
N HIS A 9 -15.63 12.56 18.62
CA HIS A 9 -15.40 13.19 17.31
C HIS A 9 -16.55 14.10 16.83
N THR A 10 -17.69 14.18 17.54
CA THR A 10 -18.76 15.11 17.13
C THR A 10 -18.35 16.58 17.28
N VAL A 11 -17.26 16.87 18.00
CA VAL A 11 -16.74 18.22 18.22
C VAL A 11 -16.30 18.93 16.92
N VAL A 12 -15.99 18.18 15.86
CA VAL A 12 -15.60 18.77 14.56
C VAL A 12 -16.76 18.93 13.58
N LEU A 13 -17.99 18.57 13.95
CA LEU A 13 -19.14 18.54 13.04
C LEU A 13 -19.45 19.90 12.40
N ASN A 14 -19.28 20.98 13.17
CA ASN A 14 -19.49 22.36 12.72
C ASN A 14 -18.19 23.18 12.73
N ASP A 15 -17.03 22.52 12.65
CA ASP A 15 -15.72 23.15 12.53
C ASP A 15 -15.04 22.65 11.23
N PRO A 16 -15.32 23.28 10.08
CA PRO A 16 -14.85 22.79 8.78
C PRO A 16 -13.33 22.71 8.65
N GLY A 17 -12.60 23.63 9.30
CA GLY A 17 -11.14 23.64 9.27
C GLY A 17 -10.55 22.43 9.98
N ARG A 18 -11.05 22.11 11.18
CA ARG A 18 -10.62 20.90 11.92
C ARG A 18 -11.14 19.63 11.29
N LEU A 19 -12.34 19.66 10.72
CA LEU A 19 -12.89 18.54 9.96
C LEU A 19 -11.99 18.19 8.76
N LEU A 20 -11.52 19.19 8.01
CA LEU A 20 -10.53 18.96 6.94
C LEU A 20 -9.21 18.39 7.49
N ALA A 21 -8.72 18.92 8.61
CA ALA A 21 -7.47 18.43 9.21
C ALA A 21 -7.54 16.95 9.60
N VAL A 22 -8.64 16.47 10.19
CA VAL A 22 -8.79 15.04 10.53
C VAL A 22 -8.96 14.16 9.29
N HIS A 23 -9.55 14.66 8.21
CA HIS A 23 -9.57 13.95 6.92
C HIS A 23 -8.17 13.83 6.31
N ILE A 24 -7.36 14.88 6.39
CA ILE A 24 -5.96 14.85 5.95
C ILE A 24 -5.17 13.85 6.80
N MET A 25 -5.35 13.87 8.12
CA MET A 25 -4.71 12.90 9.03
C MET A 25 -5.09 11.47 8.65
N HIS A 26 -6.38 11.18 8.46
CA HIS A 26 -6.83 9.85 8.05
C HIS A 26 -6.22 9.42 6.70
N THR A 27 -6.21 10.33 5.72
CA THR A 27 -5.58 10.08 4.41
C THR A 27 -4.09 9.78 4.55
N ALA A 28 -3.37 10.54 5.38
CA ALA A 28 -1.96 10.33 5.64
C ALA A 28 -1.68 8.97 6.30
N LEU A 29 -2.51 8.55 7.26
CA LEU A 29 -2.40 7.23 7.88
C LEU A 29 -2.61 6.10 6.87
N VAL A 30 -3.63 6.21 6.02
CA VAL A 30 -3.90 5.19 4.99
C VAL A 30 -2.80 5.15 3.93
N ALA A 31 -2.32 6.30 3.47
CA ALA A 31 -1.21 6.38 2.52
C ALA A 31 0.09 5.82 3.13
N GLY A 32 0.37 6.13 4.40
CA GLY A 32 1.48 5.57 5.15
C GLY A 32 1.39 4.04 5.24
N TRP A 33 0.23 3.50 5.59
CA TRP A 33 0.00 2.05 5.60
C TRP A 33 0.24 1.41 4.24
N ALA A 34 -0.27 2.00 3.16
CA ALA A 34 -0.11 1.46 1.81
C ALA A 34 1.37 1.37 1.41
N GLY A 35 2.14 2.43 1.68
CA GLY A 35 3.59 2.44 1.44
C GLY A 35 4.34 1.44 2.32
N SER A 36 4.03 1.39 3.62
CA SER A 36 4.68 0.46 4.55
C SER A 36 4.40 -1.01 4.21
N MET A 37 3.18 -1.37 3.81
CA MET A 37 2.89 -2.74 3.38
C MET A 37 3.60 -3.11 2.09
N ALA A 38 3.66 -2.20 1.10
CA ALA A 38 4.40 -2.48 -0.13
C ALA A 38 5.89 -2.68 0.13
N LEU A 39 6.51 -1.84 0.98
CA LEU A 39 7.91 -1.99 1.38
C LEU A 39 8.14 -3.29 2.15
N TYR A 40 7.21 -3.68 3.02
CA TYR A 40 7.31 -4.94 3.74
C TYR A 40 7.21 -6.15 2.81
N GLU A 41 6.21 -6.17 1.92
CA GLU A 41 6.04 -7.25 0.94
C GLU A 41 7.28 -7.37 0.03
N LEU A 42 7.79 -6.25 -0.50
CA LEU A 42 9.02 -6.26 -1.31
C LEU A 42 10.24 -6.78 -0.55
N ALA A 43 10.30 -6.59 0.77
CA ALA A 43 11.42 -7.08 1.58
C ALA A 43 11.42 -8.60 1.78
N VAL A 44 10.26 -9.26 1.63
CA VAL A 44 10.11 -10.71 1.87
C VAL A 44 9.69 -11.51 0.64
N PHE A 45 9.25 -10.84 -0.43
CA PHE A 45 8.81 -11.48 -1.67
C PHE A 45 9.98 -12.13 -2.41
N ASP A 46 9.82 -13.40 -2.77
CA ASP A 46 10.75 -14.15 -3.62
C ASP A 46 10.24 -14.17 -5.08
N PRO A 47 10.90 -13.48 -6.02
CA PRO A 47 10.49 -13.44 -7.42
C PRO A 47 11.06 -14.61 -8.26
N SER A 48 11.75 -15.59 -7.66
CA SER A 48 12.55 -16.58 -8.40
C SER A 48 11.73 -17.60 -9.20
N ASP A 49 10.53 -17.97 -8.74
CA ASP A 49 9.67 -18.95 -9.41
C ASP A 49 8.21 -18.49 -9.49
N PRO A 50 7.80 -17.81 -10.57
CA PRO A 50 6.42 -17.36 -10.75
C PRO A 50 5.45 -18.50 -11.09
N VAL A 51 5.93 -19.72 -11.37
CA VAL A 51 5.08 -20.87 -11.75
C VAL A 51 4.68 -21.65 -10.51
N LEU A 52 5.65 -22.05 -9.69
CA LEU A 52 5.38 -22.88 -8.50
C LEU A 52 5.29 -22.07 -7.23
N ASP A 53 5.88 -20.87 -7.13
CA ASP A 53 5.76 -20.02 -5.95
C ASP A 53 5.31 -18.58 -6.26
N PRO A 54 4.14 -18.40 -6.91
CA PRO A 54 3.62 -17.07 -7.23
C PRO A 54 3.21 -16.28 -5.97
N MET A 55 3.04 -14.96 -6.13
CA MET A 55 2.68 -14.00 -5.08
C MET A 55 1.57 -14.45 -4.09
N TRP A 56 0.56 -15.18 -4.57
CA TRP A 56 -0.56 -15.64 -3.75
C TRP A 56 -0.21 -16.82 -2.84
N ARG A 57 0.86 -17.57 -3.13
CA ARG A 57 1.40 -18.61 -2.24
C ARG A 57 2.24 -18.03 -1.11
N GLN A 58 2.87 -16.88 -1.36
CA GLN A 58 3.73 -16.19 -0.41
C GLN A 58 2.97 -15.24 0.53
N GLY A 59 1.64 -15.16 0.41
CA GLY A 59 0.81 -14.30 1.25
C GLY A 59 0.89 -12.81 0.91
N MET A 60 1.28 -12.47 -0.32
CA MET A 60 1.32 -11.07 -0.76
C MET A 60 -0.10 -10.53 -0.93
N PHE A 61 -0.36 -9.36 -0.38
CA PHE A 61 -1.67 -8.72 -0.40
C PHE A 61 -1.67 -7.51 -1.34
N VAL A 62 -0.72 -6.58 -1.23
CA VAL A 62 -0.74 -5.33 -2.03
C VAL A 62 -0.03 -5.45 -3.38
N ILE A 63 0.97 -6.33 -3.53
CA ILE A 63 1.61 -6.62 -4.83
C ILE A 63 0.56 -6.93 -5.92
N PRO A 64 -0.40 -7.87 -5.74
CA PRO A 64 -1.44 -8.13 -6.73
C PRO A 64 -2.23 -6.90 -7.18
N PHE A 65 -2.50 -5.94 -6.27
CA PHE A 65 -3.24 -4.72 -6.62
C PHE A 65 -2.42 -3.78 -7.51
N MET A 66 -1.12 -3.68 -7.26
CA MET A 66 -0.19 -2.93 -8.11
C MET A 66 -0.05 -3.58 -9.48
N THR A 67 0.12 -4.91 -9.52
CA THR A 67 0.26 -5.67 -10.78
C THR A 67 -0.98 -5.57 -11.65
N ARG A 68 -2.18 -5.57 -11.04
CA ARG A 68 -3.45 -5.36 -11.75
C ARG A 68 -3.50 -4.06 -12.55
N LEU A 69 -2.75 -3.04 -12.13
CA LEU A 69 -2.68 -1.73 -12.77
C LEU A 69 -1.39 -1.53 -13.60
N GLY A 70 -0.61 -2.59 -13.82
CA GLY A 70 0.53 -2.57 -14.74
C GLY A 70 1.90 -2.34 -14.09
N ILE A 71 2.00 -2.29 -12.76
CA ILE A 71 3.30 -2.24 -12.07
C ILE A 71 3.84 -3.67 -11.91
N THR A 72 4.77 -4.05 -12.79
CA THR A 72 5.24 -5.44 -12.91
C THR A 72 6.75 -5.61 -12.88
N ASN A 73 7.54 -4.54 -12.94
CA ASN A 73 8.99 -4.60 -13.13
C ASN A 73 9.70 -3.89 -11.97
N SER A 74 10.58 -4.59 -11.27
CA SER A 74 11.31 -4.05 -10.12
C SER A 74 12.62 -3.38 -10.51
N TRP A 75 13.06 -2.37 -9.75
CA TRP A 75 14.45 -1.89 -9.77
C TRP A 75 15.49 -2.96 -9.38
N GLY A 76 15.05 -4.08 -8.80
CA GLY A 76 15.88 -5.28 -8.61
C GLY A 76 16.20 -6.07 -9.88
N GLY A 77 15.73 -5.63 -11.05
CA GLY A 77 16.05 -6.23 -12.34
C GLY A 77 15.21 -7.45 -12.73
N TRP A 78 14.09 -7.68 -12.02
CA TRP A 78 13.15 -8.79 -12.27
C TRP A 78 11.75 -8.27 -12.61
N SER A 79 10.97 -9.11 -13.30
CA SER A 79 9.57 -8.89 -13.60
C SER A 79 8.71 -9.95 -12.92
N ILE A 80 7.47 -9.62 -12.58
CA ILE A 80 6.54 -10.52 -11.89
C ILE A 80 6.23 -11.81 -12.68
N THR A 81 6.46 -11.80 -13.99
CA THR A 81 6.30 -12.95 -14.89
C THR A 81 7.61 -13.75 -15.08
N GLY A 82 8.65 -13.48 -14.28
CA GLY A 82 9.93 -14.21 -14.30
C GLY A 82 10.97 -13.69 -15.30
N GLY A 83 10.68 -12.59 -16.00
CA GLY A 83 11.64 -11.97 -16.93
C GLY A 83 12.72 -11.14 -16.22
N THR A 84 13.88 -10.99 -16.85
CA THR A 84 14.91 -10.02 -16.43
C THR A 84 14.68 -8.66 -17.08
N VAL A 85 14.83 -7.57 -16.34
CA VAL A 85 14.56 -6.21 -16.79
C VAL A 85 15.78 -5.32 -16.60
N THR A 86 16.27 -4.69 -17.66
CA THR A 86 17.41 -3.77 -17.59
C THR A 86 17.00 -2.36 -17.15
N ASN A 87 15.81 -1.90 -17.56
CA ASN A 87 15.28 -0.59 -17.21
C ASN A 87 13.78 -0.68 -16.93
N PRO A 88 13.35 -0.73 -15.65
CA PRO A 88 11.94 -0.77 -15.29
C PRO A 88 11.27 0.62 -15.32
N GLY A 89 12.02 1.69 -15.62
CA GLY A 89 11.52 3.06 -15.56
C GLY A 89 11.49 3.63 -14.14
N ILE A 90 10.60 4.61 -13.92
CA ILE A 90 10.45 5.31 -12.62
C ILE A 90 9.45 4.59 -11.71
N TRP A 91 8.41 3.96 -12.28
CA TRP A 91 7.31 3.34 -11.54
C TRP A 91 7.52 1.83 -11.49
N SER A 92 8.36 1.39 -10.55
CA SER A 92 8.71 -0.02 -10.31
C SER A 92 7.92 -0.65 -9.16
#